data_AF-A0A6I2U9P3-F1
#
_entry.id   AF-A0A6I2U9P3-F1
#
_cell.length_a   1.000
_cell.length_b   1.000
_cell.length_c   1.000
_cell.angle_alpha   90.00
_cell.angle_beta   90.00
_cell.angle_gamma   90.00
#
_symmetry.space_group_name_H-M   'P 1'
#
loop_
_entity.id
_entity.type
_entity.pdbx_description
1 polymer ?
#
loop_
_entity_poly.entity_id
_entity_poly.type
_entity_poly.pdbx_seq_one_letter_code
_entity_poly.pdbx_strand_id
1 'polypeptide(L)'
;MARGNPNPKPLAPRRGSATSPHMEAPGKSMIQIYNLTGMVREMRLKGKSYRAIADYINSNKLIPNGYVLSYNSVVRWCANNGLGGTIEATSDTEAVNTYNINCKLLAMYREALDGLQLRLDEANSNPGGTKISEYNKIVDGIAKMGFQIQQLTAKIGEMQEQVYRYETASKVIEIIMAKISVLLPQEDYEEIKAKLRDDPILCEALKTIAPSNV
;
A
#
# COMPACT_ATOMS: atom_id res chain seq x y z
N MET A 1 -24.52 -20.27 -65.17
CA MET A 1 -24.13 -18.98 -64.54
C MET A 1 -23.47 -19.30 -63.20
N ALA A 2 -22.14 -19.22 -63.12
CA ALA A 2 -21.37 -19.47 -61.89
C ALA A 2 -20.63 -18.19 -61.51
N ARG A 3 -20.84 -17.72 -60.27
CA ARG A 3 -20.25 -16.51 -59.70
C ARG A 3 -18.80 -16.80 -59.27
N GLY A 4 -17.83 -16.16 -59.93
CA GLY A 4 -16.42 -16.16 -59.52
C GLY A 4 -16.18 -15.09 -58.45
N ASN A 5 -15.67 -15.50 -57.29
CA ASN A 5 -15.31 -14.62 -56.18
C ASN A 5 -13.93 -13.98 -56.47
N PRO A 6 -13.73 -12.66 -56.33
CA PRO A 6 -12.42 -12.06 -56.56
C PRO A 6 -11.47 -12.33 -55.38
N ASN A 7 -10.26 -12.78 -55.70
CA ASN A 7 -9.16 -13.01 -54.77
C ASN A 7 -8.82 -11.72 -53.99
N PRO A 8 -8.62 -11.77 -52.65
CA PRO A 8 -8.14 -10.60 -51.92
C PRO A 8 -6.67 -10.32 -52.25
N LYS A 9 -6.35 -9.05 -52.50
CA LYS A 9 -4.98 -8.57 -52.70
C LYS A 9 -4.11 -8.86 -51.46
N PRO A 10 -2.81 -9.18 -51.63
CA PRO A 10 -1.91 -9.36 -50.50
C PRO A 10 -1.73 -8.04 -49.74
N LEU A 11 -1.95 -8.09 -48.43
CA LEU A 11 -1.62 -6.99 -47.52
C LEU A 11 -0.11 -6.74 -47.55
N ALA A 12 0.28 -5.48 -47.73
CA ALA A 12 1.66 -5.03 -47.69
C ALA A 12 2.36 -5.42 -46.37
N PRO A 13 3.68 -5.68 -46.38
CA PRO A 13 4.38 -6.13 -45.18
C PRO A 13 4.40 -5.02 -44.13
N ARG A 14 3.77 -5.28 -42.98
CA ARG A 14 3.93 -4.44 -41.78
C ARG A 14 5.40 -4.49 -41.37
N ARG A 15 6.09 -3.35 -41.52
CA ARG A 15 7.41 -3.10 -40.93
C ARG A 15 7.35 -3.36 -39.42
N GLY A 16 8.26 -4.22 -38.93
CA GLY A 16 8.57 -4.37 -37.51
C GLY A 16 7.80 -5.47 -36.78
N SER A 17 8.04 -6.74 -37.13
CA SER A 17 7.78 -7.85 -36.21
C SER A 17 8.80 -7.81 -35.08
N ALA A 18 8.54 -7.02 -34.03
CA ALA A 18 9.11 -7.32 -32.74
C ALA A 18 8.49 -8.66 -32.30
N THR A 19 9.36 -9.66 -32.17
CA THR A 19 9.10 -11.01 -31.69
C THR A 19 8.06 -11.07 -30.57
N SER A 20 7.15 -12.04 -30.71
CA SER A 20 6.03 -12.41 -29.84
C SER A 20 6.08 -11.90 -28.39
N PRO A 21 4.95 -11.43 -27.83
CA PRO A 21 4.89 -11.13 -26.40
C PRO A 21 5.24 -12.40 -25.63
N HIS A 22 6.25 -12.32 -24.76
CA HIS A 22 6.56 -13.36 -23.79
C HIS A 22 5.28 -13.67 -23.00
N MET A 23 4.55 -14.70 -23.41
CA MET A 23 3.48 -15.26 -22.60
C MET A 23 4.15 -15.90 -21.39
N GLU A 24 3.64 -15.60 -20.20
CA GLU A 24 3.96 -16.37 -19.00
C GLU A 24 3.78 -17.85 -19.35
N ALA A 25 4.85 -18.63 -19.29
CA ALA A 25 4.74 -20.07 -19.47
C ALA A 25 3.73 -20.59 -18.43
N PRO A 26 2.82 -21.52 -18.79
CA PRO A 26 1.84 -22.03 -17.85
C PRO A 26 2.56 -22.57 -16.61
N GLY A 27 2.34 -21.90 -15.47
CA GLY A 27 2.88 -22.31 -14.16
C GLY A 27 4.13 -21.59 -13.65
N LYS A 28 4.75 -20.64 -14.39
CA LYS A 28 5.91 -19.86 -13.87
C LYS A 28 5.76 -18.35 -14.08
N SER A 29 5.89 -17.57 -13.01
CA SER A 29 5.87 -16.10 -13.09
C SER A 29 7.13 -15.56 -13.75
N MET A 30 7.08 -14.34 -14.30
CA MET A 30 8.28 -13.66 -14.83
C MET A 30 9.41 -13.53 -13.80
N ILE A 31 9.06 -13.34 -12.52
CA ILE A 31 10.04 -13.31 -11.42
C ILE A 31 10.79 -14.65 -11.28
N GLN A 32 10.11 -15.77 -11.53
CA GLN A 32 10.72 -17.10 -11.53
C GLN A 32 11.53 -17.37 -12.80
N ILE A 33 11.00 -16.97 -13.97
CA ILE A 33 11.66 -17.15 -15.27
C ILE A 33 13.04 -16.45 -15.28
N TYR A 34 13.14 -15.27 -14.68
CA TYR A 34 14.37 -14.48 -14.64
C TYR A 34 15.17 -14.65 -13.33
N ASN A 35 14.87 -15.66 -12.51
CA ASN A 35 15.57 -15.95 -11.25
C ASN A 35 15.67 -14.75 -10.28
N LEU A 36 14.64 -13.88 -10.26
CA LEU A 36 14.56 -12.70 -9.41
C LEU A 36 13.95 -12.99 -8.03
N THR A 37 13.62 -14.26 -7.75
CA THR A 37 12.90 -14.69 -6.55
C THR A 37 13.60 -14.31 -5.24
N GLY A 38 14.92 -14.52 -5.16
CA GLY A 38 15.73 -14.17 -3.99
C GLY A 38 15.73 -12.67 -3.70
N MET A 39 15.95 -11.85 -4.73
CA MET A 39 15.92 -10.40 -4.64
C MET A 39 14.55 -9.88 -4.22
N VAL A 40 13.47 -10.34 -4.88
CA VAL A 40 12.11 -9.90 -4.55
C VAL A 40 11.78 -10.26 -3.10
N ARG A 41 12.15 -11.45 -2.63
CA ARG A 41 12.00 -11.85 -1.23
C ARG A 41 12.80 -10.96 -0.28
N GLU A 42 14.07 -10.73 -0.55
CA GLU A 42 14.94 -9.89 0.30
C GLU A 42 14.42 -8.45 0.39
N MET A 43 14.06 -7.84 -0.75
CA MET A 43 13.51 -6.49 -0.77
C MET A 43 12.16 -6.42 -0.04
N ARG A 44 11.34 -7.46 -0.16
CA ARG A 44 10.05 -7.53 0.55
C ARG A 44 10.24 -7.64 2.05
N LEU A 45 11.15 -8.50 2.52
CA LEU A 45 11.50 -8.65 3.94
C LEU A 45 12.12 -7.37 4.52
N LYS A 46 12.82 -6.58 3.68
CA LYS A 46 13.30 -5.23 4.02
C LYS A 46 12.20 -4.14 3.96
N GLY A 47 10.92 -4.53 3.88
CA GLY A 47 9.79 -3.61 3.90
C GLY A 47 9.57 -2.81 2.61
N LYS A 48 10.19 -3.17 1.48
CA LYS A 48 9.93 -2.46 0.21
C LYS A 48 8.52 -2.79 -0.30
N SER A 49 7.84 -1.76 -0.82
CA SER A 49 6.56 -1.91 -1.50
C SER A 49 6.72 -2.66 -2.82
N TYR A 50 5.69 -3.37 -3.28
CA TYR A 50 5.77 -4.09 -4.56
C TYR A 50 6.05 -3.15 -5.74
N ARG A 51 5.70 -1.86 -5.61
CA ARG A 51 5.97 -0.83 -6.63
C ARG A 51 7.44 -0.47 -6.66
N ALA A 52 8.04 -0.23 -5.49
CA ALA A 52 9.47 0.03 -5.38
C ALA A 52 10.30 -1.17 -5.90
N ILE A 53 9.83 -2.40 -5.69
CA ILE A 53 10.47 -3.62 -6.22
C ILE A 53 10.38 -3.66 -7.75
N ALA A 54 9.19 -3.42 -8.32
CA ALA A 54 9.01 -3.37 -9.77
C ALA A 54 9.87 -2.26 -10.41
N ASP A 55 9.85 -1.06 -9.84
CA ASP A 55 10.63 0.08 -10.32
C ASP A 55 12.13 -0.20 -10.25
N TYR A 56 12.61 -0.86 -9.19
CA TYR A 56 14.00 -1.28 -9.06
C TYR A 56 14.40 -2.28 -10.16
N ILE A 57 13.57 -3.31 -10.40
CA ILE A 57 13.82 -4.31 -11.43
C ILE A 57 13.88 -3.68 -12.83
N ASN A 58 12.95 -2.76 -13.12
CA ASN A 58 12.85 -2.08 -14.40
C ASN A 58 14.00 -1.09 -14.60
N SER A 59 14.35 -0.31 -13.58
CA SER A 59 15.42 0.71 -13.65
C SER A 59 16.79 0.08 -13.83
N ASN A 60 17.02 -1.08 -13.21
CA ASN A 60 18.27 -1.85 -13.35
C ASN A 60 18.27 -2.78 -14.56
N LYS A 61 17.22 -2.75 -15.39
CA LYS A 61 17.09 -3.58 -16.61
C LYS A 61 17.37 -5.06 -16.36
N LEU A 62 16.93 -5.58 -15.21
CA LEU A 62 17.19 -6.97 -14.81
C LEU A 62 16.41 -7.99 -15.65
N ILE A 63 15.40 -7.52 -16.41
CA ILE A 63 14.70 -8.31 -17.40
C ILE A 63 15.22 -7.91 -18.81
N PRO A 64 15.77 -8.86 -19.59
CA PRO A 64 16.20 -8.62 -20.96
C PRO A 64 15.08 -8.12 -21.87
N ASN A 65 15.44 -7.55 -23.02
CA ASN A 65 14.53 -7.13 -24.10
C ASN A 65 13.59 -5.95 -23.77
N GLY A 66 13.90 -5.18 -22.73
CA GLY A 66 13.15 -3.97 -22.39
C GLY A 66 11.74 -4.24 -21.86
N TYR A 67 11.48 -5.48 -21.43
CA TYR A 67 10.21 -5.82 -20.81
C TYR A 67 10.07 -5.13 -19.45
N VAL A 68 8.94 -4.46 -19.25
CA VAL A 68 8.62 -3.74 -18.01
C VAL A 68 7.81 -4.65 -17.11
N LEU A 69 8.38 -5.03 -15.97
CA LEU A 69 7.68 -5.78 -14.94
C LEU A 69 6.60 -4.89 -14.31
N SER A 70 5.35 -5.35 -14.37
CA SER A 70 4.25 -4.64 -13.73
C SER A 70 4.26 -4.86 -12.21
N TYR A 71 3.81 -3.84 -11.47
CA TYR A 71 3.50 -3.94 -10.05
C TYR A 71 2.66 -5.18 -9.72
N ASN A 72 1.61 -5.45 -10.52
CA ASN A 72 0.69 -6.57 -10.31
C ASN A 72 1.36 -7.95 -10.47
N SER A 73 2.44 -8.04 -11.25
CA SER A 73 3.24 -9.26 -11.39
C SER A 73 4.02 -9.55 -10.11
N VAL A 74 4.56 -8.50 -9.46
CA VAL A 74 5.22 -8.61 -8.15
C VAL A 74 4.21 -8.98 -7.07
N VAL A 75 3.05 -8.33 -7.04
CA VAL A 75 1.97 -8.64 -6.08
C VAL A 75 1.54 -10.10 -6.17
N ARG A 76 1.24 -10.60 -7.38
CA ARG A 76 0.81 -11.99 -7.59
C ARG A 76 1.87 -12.98 -7.15
N TRP A 77 3.13 -12.74 -7.48
CA TRP A 77 4.20 -13.63 -7.05
C TRP A 77 4.39 -13.61 -5.53
N CYS A 78 4.40 -12.45 -4.90
CA CYS A 78 4.52 -12.35 -3.45
C CYS A 78 3.35 -13.05 -2.73
N ALA A 79 2.11 -12.84 -3.19
CA ALA A 79 0.92 -13.53 -2.66
C ALA A 79 1.04 -15.05 -2.75
N ASN A 80 1.47 -15.58 -3.89
CA ASN A 80 1.64 -17.02 -4.10
C ASN A 80 2.81 -17.64 -3.31
N ASN A 81 3.65 -16.84 -2.66
CA ASN A 81 4.86 -17.30 -1.96
C ASN A 81 4.86 -16.89 -0.47
N GLY A 82 3.68 -16.61 0.11
CA GLY A 82 3.54 -16.24 1.53
C GLY A 82 4.18 -14.90 1.90
N LEU A 83 4.44 -14.05 0.90
CA LEU A 83 4.98 -12.70 1.03
C LEU A 83 3.92 -11.64 0.69
N GLY A 84 2.68 -12.09 0.49
CA GLY A 84 1.50 -11.26 0.24
C GLY A 84 0.95 -10.68 1.54
N GLY A 85 0.17 -9.62 1.38
CA GLY A 85 -0.35 -8.82 2.49
C GLY A 85 0.25 -7.42 2.51
N THR A 86 -0.48 -6.49 3.11
CA THR A 86 0.11 -5.25 3.61
C THR A 86 1.27 -5.63 4.52
N ILE A 87 2.37 -4.86 4.56
CA ILE A 87 3.34 -5.02 5.65
C ILE A 87 2.51 -4.82 6.92
N GLU A 88 2.16 -5.91 7.60
CA GLU A 88 1.62 -5.82 8.95
C GLU A 88 2.71 -5.14 9.76
N ALA A 89 2.33 -4.06 10.43
CA ALA A 89 3.26 -3.21 11.16
C ALA A 89 4.15 -4.10 12.02
N THR A 90 5.44 -4.09 11.76
CA THR A 90 6.40 -5.03 12.33
C THR A 90 6.83 -4.55 13.73
N SER A 91 6.35 -3.37 14.15
CA SER A 91 6.44 -2.81 15.51
C SER A 91 5.22 -1.95 15.86
N ASP A 92 4.91 -1.78 17.15
CA ASP A 92 3.79 -0.94 17.61
C ASP A 92 3.94 0.55 17.22
N THR A 93 5.18 1.03 17.12
CA THR A 93 5.48 2.39 16.62
C THR A 93 5.13 2.52 15.14
N GLU A 94 5.33 1.46 14.35
CA GLU A 94 4.85 1.40 12.97
C GLU A 94 3.33 1.30 12.90
N ALA A 95 2.66 0.70 13.88
CA ALA A 95 1.21 0.62 13.94
C ALA A 95 0.58 2.02 14.18
N VAL A 96 1.11 2.79 15.14
CA VAL A 96 0.69 4.19 15.36
C VAL A 96 0.96 5.07 14.14
N ASN A 97 2.14 4.93 13.53
CA ASN A 97 2.48 5.67 12.32
C ASN A 97 1.55 5.30 11.15
N THR A 98 1.26 4.02 10.97
CA THR A 98 0.35 3.53 9.92
C THR A 98 -1.08 3.99 10.16
N TYR A 99 -1.54 4.00 11.42
CA TYR A 99 -2.84 4.56 11.81
C TYR A 99 -2.92 6.05 11.45
N ASN A 100 -1.93 6.84 11.85
CA ASN A 100 -1.88 8.27 11.54
C ASN A 100 -1.84 8.56 10.03
N ILE A 101 -1.11 7.74 9.27
CA ILE A 101 -1.08 7.83 7.80
C ILE A 101 -2.45 7.49 7.21
N ASN A 102 -3.12 6.43 7.69
CA ASN A 102 -4.45 6.05 7.23
C ASN A 102 -5.48 7.13 7.54
N CYS A 103 -5.43 7.75 8.72
CA CYS A 103 -6.29 8.89 9.08
C CYS A 103 -6.07 10.11 8.16
N LYS A 104 -4.81 10.43 7.83
CA LYS A 104 -4.49 11.49 6.87
C LYS A 104 -4.99 11.16 5.46
N LEU A 105 -4.80 9.92 5.00
CA LEU A 105 -5.32 9.47 3.70
C LEU A 105 -6.85 9.55 3.66
N LEU A 106 -7.53 9.16 4.75
CA LEU A 106 -8.98 9.24 4.86
C LEU A 106 -9.46 10.70 4.70
N ALA A 107 -8.78 11.66 5.33
CA ALA A 107 -9.09 13.09 5.18
C ALA A 107 -8.94 13.55 3.72
N MET A 108 -7.81 13.21 3.09
CA MET A 108 -7.57 13.54 1.67
C MET A 108 -8.61 12.93 0.73
N TYR A 109 -9.05 11.69 0.99
CA TYR A 109 -10.07 11.06 0.17
C TYR A 109 -11.45 11.68 0.35
N ARG A 110 -11.79 12.15 1.56
CA ARG A 110 -13.03 12.91 1.81
C ARG A 110 -13.01 14.24 1.06
N GLU A 111 -11.92 15.01 1.14
CA GLU A 111 -11.77 16.26 0.39
C GLU A 111 -11.87 16.04 -1.13
N ALA A 112 -11.26 14.95 -1.63
CA ALA A 112 -11.36 14.59 -3.05
C ALA A 112 -12.79 14.18 -3.46
N LEU A 113 -13.53 13.49 -2.58
CA LEU A 113 -14.93 13.14 -2.80
C LEU A 113 -15.80 14.39 -2.85
N ASP A 114 -15.61 15.33 -1.92
CA ASP A 114 -16.33 16.60 -1.88
C ASP A 114 -16.10 17.41 -3.16
N GLY A 115 -14.85 17.46 -3.65
CA GLY A 115 -14.53 18.12 -4.92
C GLY A 115 -15.17 17.45 -6.14
N LEU A 116 -15.32 16.13 -6.14
CA LEU A 116 -16.04 15.42 -7.21
C LEU A 116 -17.55 15.64 -7.13
N GLN A 117 -18.12 15.73 -5.92
CA GLN A 117 -19.53 16.06 -5.72
C GLN A 117 -19.84 17.48 -6.18
N LEU A 118 -18.99 18.47 -5.85
CA LEU A 118 -19.14 19.83 -6.35
C LEU A 118 -19.15 19.88 -7.89
N ARG A 119 -18.26 19.13 -8.54
CA ARG A 119 -18.22 19.02 -10.01
C ARG A 119 -19.47 18.34 -10.57
N LEU A 120 -20.04 17.38 -9.85
CA LEU A 120 -21.29 16.74 -10.24
C LEU A 120 -22.45 17.74 -10.17
N ASP A 121 -22.51 18.56 -9.11
CA ASP A 121 -23.52 19.60 -8.93
C ASP A 121 -23.42 20.69 -10.01
N GLU A 122 -22.20 21.12 -10.34
CA GLU A 122 -21.93 22.04 -11.46
C GLU A 122 -22.39 21.45 -12.80
N ALA A 123 -22.09 20.17 -13.06
CA ALA A 123 -22.51 19.49 -14.28
C ALA A 123 -24.04 19.36 -14.38
N ASN A 124 -24.72 19.08 -13.27
CA ASN A 124 -26.18 19.02 -13.19
C ASN A 124 -26.83 20.40 -13.37
N SER A 125 -26.16 21.45 -12.93
CA SER A 125 -26.60 22.84 -13.08
C SER A 125 -26.45 23.36 -14.53
N ASN A 126 -25.66 22.68 -15.37
CA ASN A 126 -25.47 23.03 -16.79
C ASN A 126 -25.66 21.82 -17.73
N PRO A 127 -26.90 21.32 -17.89
CA PRO A 127 -27.20 20.05 -18.55
C PRO A 127 -26.89 19.97 -20.06
N GLY A 128 -26.56 21.10 -20.70
CA GLY A 128 -26.12 21.14 -22.10
C GLY A 128 -24.61 21.28 -22.32
N GLY A 129 -23.84 21.57 -21.26
CA GLY A 129 -22.42 21.89 -21.35
C GLY A 129 -21.46 20.72 -21.11
N THR A 130 -21.92 19.69 -20.39
CA THR A 130 -21.05 18.58 -19.94
C THR A 130 -21.22 17.36 -20.83
N LYS A 131 -20.12 16.82 -21.37
CA LYS A 131 -20.19 15.59 -22.16
C LYS A 131 -20.56 14.40 -21.27
N ILE A 132 -21.41 13.49 -21.77
CA ILE A 132 -21.77 12.24 -21.06
C ILE A 132 -20.53 11.46 -20.62
N SER A 133 -19.44 11.48 -21.40
CA SER A 133 -18.18 10.83 -21.03
C SER A 133 -17.48 11.46 -19.83
N GLU A 134 -17.64 12.76 -19.62
CA GLU A 134 -17.06 13.48 -18.47
C GLU A 134 -17.92 13.26 -17.23
N TYR A 135 -19.24 13.26 -17.40
CA TYR A 135 -20.20 12.90 -16.34
C TYR A 135 -19.93 11.48 -15.79
N ASN A 136 -19.80 10.48 -16.67
CA ASN A 136 -19.49 9.10 -16.25
C ASN A 136 -18.16 9.01 -15.49
N LYS A 137 -17.13 9.79 -15.89
CA LYS A 137 -15.86 9.81 -15.15
C LYS A 137 -15.99 10.39 -13.74
N ILE A 138 -16.85 11.39 -13.55
CA ILE A 138 -17.13 11.97 -12.22
C ILE A 138 -17.83 10.92 -11.35
N VAL A 139 -18.87 10.26 -11.88
CA VAL A 139 -19.62 9.21 -11.18
C VAL A 139 -18.73 8.02 -10.80
N ASP A 140 -17.93 7.52 -11.74
CA ASP A 140 -16.97 6.45 -11.49
C ASP A 140 -15.92 6.86 -10.44
N GLY A 141 -15.48 8.12 -10.49
CA GLY A 141 -14.58 8.71 -9.50
C GLY A 141 -15.18 8.71 -8.10
N ILE A 142 -16.43 9.17 -7.95
CA ILE A 142 -17.17 9.18 -6.69
C ILE A 142 -17.30 7.76 -6.13
N ALA A 143 -17.72 6.80 -6.95
CA ALA A 143 -17.87 5.41 -6.52
C ALA A 143 -16.53 4.82 -6.05
N LYS A 144 -15.45 5.09 -6.77
CA LYS A 144 -14.10 4.63 -6.41
C LYS A 144 -13.62 5.26 -5.10
N MET A 145 -13.80 6.56 -4.91
CA MET A 145 -13.42 7.25 -3.67
C MET A 145 -14.25 6.76 -2.48
N GLY A 146 -15.56 6.57 -2.66
CA GLY A 146 -16.44 6.00 -1.64
C GLY A 146 -15.97 4.62 -1.18
N PHE A 147 -15.57 3.76 -2.12
CA PHE A 147 -15.01 2.44 -1.80
C PHE A 147 -13.67 2.54 -1.04
N GLN A 148 -12.76 3.44 -1.44
CA GLN A 148 -11.50 3.65 -0.72
C GLN A 148 -11.73 4.17 0.71
N ILE A 149 -12.71 5.07 0.91
CA ILE A 149 -13.10 5.57 2.23
C ILE A 149 -13.62 4.43 3.11
N GLN A 150 -14.47 3.55 2.58
CA GLN A 150 -14.97 2.39 3.33
C GLN A 150 -13.85 1.45 3.76
N GLN A 151 -12.91 1.15 2.86
CA GLN A 151 -11.75 0.31 3.17
C GLN A 151 -10.85 0.93 4.24
N LEU A 152 -10.55 2.22 4.14
CA LEU A 152 -9.73 2.92 5.14
C LEU A 152 -10.43 3.01 6.49
N THR A 153 -11.74 3.25 6.50
CA THR A 153 -12.51 3.33 7.75
C THR A 153 -12.51 1.99 8.49
N ALA A 154 -12.70 0.87 7.78
CA ALA A 154 -12.61 -0.45 8.37
C ALA A 154 -11.22 -0.71 8.99
N LYS A 155 -10.16 -0.42 8.22
CA LYS A 155 -8.78 -0.59 8.67
C LYS A 155 -8.42 0.30 9.86
N ILE A 156 -8.90 1.55 9.89
CA ILE A 156 -8.73 2.45 11.03
C ILE A 156 -9.43 1.87 12.26
N GLY A 157 -10.66 1.35 12.10
CA GLY A 157 -11.41 0.72 13.19
C GLY A 157 -10.68 -0.47 13.80
N GLU A 158 -10.11 -1.34 12.96
CA GLU A 158 -9.30 -2.49 13.39
C GLU A 158 -8.06 -2.06 14.21
N MET A 159 -7.43 -0.95 13.83
CA MET A 159 -6.21 -0.46 14.48
C MET A 159 -6.47 0.44 15.71
N GLN A 160 -7.68 1.01 15.82
CA GLN A 160 -7.98 2.08 16.78
C GLN A 160 -7.81 1.62 18.22
N GLU A 161 -8.25 0.41 18.56
CA GLU A 161 -8.13 -0.10 19.91
C GLU A 161 -6.67 -0.34 20.31
N GLN A 162 -5.86 -0.90 19.39
CA GLN A 162 -4.43 -1.11 19.62
C GLN A 162 -3.68 0.21 19.83
N VAL A 163 -3.94 1.21 18.97
CA VAL A 163 -3.31 2.53 19.08
C VAL A 163 -3.73 3.25 20.36
N TYR A 164 -5.03 3.23 20.70
CA TYR A 164 -5.52 3.87 21.90
C TYR A 164 -4.87 3.30 23.17
N ARG A 165 -4.74 1.97 23.26
CA ARG A 165 -4.06 1.30 24.38
C ARG A 165 -2.59 1.69 24.47
N TYR A 166 -1.89 1.72 23.34
CA TYR A 166 -0.48 2.11 23.28
C TYR A 166 -0.24 3.58 23.67
N GLU A 167 -1.03 4.50 23.13
CA GLU A 167 -0.97 5.93 23.46
C GLU A 167 -1.30 6.18 24.93
N THR A 168 -2.29 5.46 25.47
CA THR A 168 -2.66 5.55 26.89
C THR A 168 -1.52 5.07 27.79
N ALA A 169 -0.92 3.92 27.48
CA ALA A 169 0.21 3.39 28.25
C ALA A 169 1.42 4.33 28.21
N SER A 170 1.74 4.85 27.02
CA SER A 170 2.82 5.84 26.85
C SER A 170 2.57 7.09 27.68
N LYS A 171 1.34 7.61 27.67
CA LYS A 171 0.96 8.81 28.45
C LYS A 171 1.04 8.59 29.96
N VAL A 172 0.67 7.40 30.45
CA VAL A 172 0.82 7.03 31.86
C VAL A 172 2.30 7.01 32.26
N ILE A 173 3.17 6.40 31.44
CA ILE A 173 4.61 6.39 31.68
C ILE A 173 5.17 7.81 31.69
N GLU A 174 4.80 8.65 30.72
CA GLU A 174 5.22 10.06 30.68
C GLU A 174 4.82 10.82 31.96
N ILE A 175 3.58 10.64 32.43
CA ILE A 175 3.09 11.29 33.67
C ILE A 175 3.90 10.82 34.89
N ILE A 176 4.18 9.51 34.98
CA ILE A 176 4.97 8.94 36.07
C ILE A 176 6.40 9.52 36.02
N MET A 177 7.05 9.48 34.85
CA MET A 177 8.41 9.98 34.69
C MET A 177 8.50 11.49 34.94
N ALA A 178 7.49 12.27 34.54
CA ALA A 178 7.42 13.70 34.85
C ALA A 178 7.34 13.94 36.36
N LYS A 179 6.53 13.18 37.10
CA LYS A 179 6.47 13.29 38.57
C LYS A 179 7.79 12.88 39.24
N ILE A 180 8.40 11.78 38.80
CA ILE A 180 9.68 11.31 39.34
C ILE A 180 10.78 12.35 39.12
N SER A 181 10.82 13.00 37.95
CA SER A 181 11.83 14.03 37.62
C SER A 181 11.82 15.25 38.55
N VAL A 182 10.68 15.54 39.20
CA VAL A 182 10.53 16.65 40.14
C VAL A 182 10.83 16.22 41.58
N LEU A 183 10.64 14.94 41.89
CA LEU A 183 10.74 14.40 43.25
C LEU A 183 12.14 13.88 43.58
N LEU A 184 12.94 13.52 42.58
CA LEU A 184 14.25 12.94 42.76
C LEU A 184 15.36 13.86 42.23
N PRO A 185 16.57 13.80 42.83
CA PRO A 185 17.77 14.35 42.23
C PRO A 185 17.98 13.83 40.79
N GLN A 186 18.58 14.66 39.94
CA GLN A 186 18.80 14.35 38.52
C GLN A 186 19.51 13.01 38.29
N GLU A 187 20.46 12.66 39.17
CA GLU A 187 21.24 11.41 39.08
C GLU A 187 20.37 10.17 39.30
N ASP A 188 19.55 10.17 40.36
CA ASP A 188 18.62 9.08 40.67
C ASP A 188 17.53 8.93 39.59
N TYR A 189 17.08 10.05 39.02
CA TYR A 189 16.12 10.06 37.91
C TYR A 189 16.66 9.37 36.65
N GLU A 190 17.89 9.69 36.24
CA GLU A 190 18.51 9.04 35.06
C GLU A 190 18.83 7.56 35.34
N GLU A 191 19.18 7.18 36.57
CA GLU A 191 19.37 5.78 36.95
C GLU A 191 18.05 4.98 36.86
N ILE A 192 16.95 5.52 37.38
CA ILE A 192 15.63 4.90 37.30
C ILE A 192 15.16 4.79 35.84
N LYS A 193 15.38 5.83 35.04
CA LYS A 193 15.05 5.85 33.62
C LYS A 193 15.83 4.79 32.84
N ALA A 194 17.11 4.60 33.14
CA ALA A 194 17.92 3.53 32.56
C ALA A 194 17.39 2.15 32.95
N LYS A 195 17.09 1.93 34.23
CA LYS A 195 16.55 0.65 34.73
C LYS A 195 15.18 0.31 34.15
N LEU A 196 14.29 1.30 34.02
CA LEU A 196 12.97 1.11 33.40
C LEU A 196 13.04 0.77 31.91
N ARG A 197 14.10 1.20 31.22
CA ARG A 197 14.29 0.91 29.79
C ARG A 197 14.61 -0.56 29.53
N ASP A 198 15.30 -1.18 30.47
CA ASP A 198 15.74 -2.57 30.42
C ASP A 198 14.88 -3.50 31.28
N ASP A 199 13.80 -2.98 31.90
CA ASP A 199 12.94 -3.76 32.79
C ASP A 199 12.07 -4.74 31.98
N PRO A 200 12.31 -6.05 32.11
CA PRO A 200 11.61 -7.05 31.31
C PRO A 200 10.13 -7.13 31.66
N ILE A 201 9.71 -6.82 32.89
CA ILE A 201 8.31 -6.85 33.32
C ILE A 201 7.55 -5.65 32.75
N LEU A 202 8.17 -4.47 32.71
CA LEU A 202 7.59 -3.30 32.05
C LEU A 202 7.49 -3.54 30.54
N CYS A 203 8.53 -4.10 29.92
CA CYS A 203 8.50 -4.50 28.52
C CYS A 203 7.45 -5.57 28.24
N GLU A 204 7.24 -6.53 29.15
CA GLU A 204 6.22 -7.57 29.01
C GLU A 204 4.81 -7.03 29.25
N ALA A 205 4.60 -6.20 30.27
CA ALA A 205 3.33 -5.54 30.54
C ALA A 205 2.88 -4.62 29.39
N LEU A 206 3.82 -3.93 28.73
CA LEU A 206 3.56 -3.20 27.49
C LEU A 206 3.12 -4.13 26.36
N LYS A 207 3.69 -5.33 26.26
CA LYS A 207 3.26 -6.39 25.31
C LYS A 207 1.91 -7.03 25.67
N THR A 208 1.52 -7.07 26.94
CA THR A 208 0.22 -7.63 27.37
C THR A 208 -0.92 -6.65 27.14
N ILE A 209 -0.65 -5.34 27.24
CA ILE A 209 -1.62 -4.26 26.98
C ILE A 209 -1.87 -4.08 25.47
N ALA A 210 -0.83 -4.26 24.65
CA ALA A 210 -0.92 -4.31 23.19
C ALA A 210 -0.55 -5.73 22.73
N PRO A 211 -1.52 -6.66 22.58
CA PRO A 211 -1.22 -8.02 22.16
C PRO A 211 -0.65 -7.98 20.75
N SER A 212 0.68 -7.96 20.66
CA SER A 212 1.42 -8.16 19.44
C SER A 212 1.19 -9.60 19.00
N ASN A 213 0.41 -9.80 17.94
CA ASN A 213 0.38 -11.07 17.23
C ASN A 213 1.75 -11.25 16.58
N VAL A 214 2.63 -11.99 17.26
CA VAL A 214 3.87 -12.56 16.69
C VAL A 214 3.51 -13.56 15.61
#